data_AF-A0A0C9VGM3-F1
#
_entry.id   AF-A0A0C9VGM3-F1
#
_cell.length_a   1.000
_cell.length_b   1.000
_cell.length_c   1.000
_cell.angle_alpha   90.00
_cell.angle_beta   90.00
_cell.angle_gamma   90.00
#
_symmetry.space_group_name_H-M   'P 1'
#
loop_
_entity.id
_entity.type
_entity.pdbx_description
1 polymer ?
#
loop_
_entity_poly.entity_id
_entity_poly.type
_entity_poly.pdbx_seq_one_letter_code
_entity_poly.pdbx_strand_id
1 'polypeptide(L)'
;MYDSARAFKRGSQRVRFETDTLRQSAPSYNPLTQESELISVTAIIQMIILSLSMLSVQPHQEPRFLTPLVLPIILLVASSKRSTRLGAWTWIIFNMVLVLVFGFLHQGGVVPSLFYLHSTLGNVSSGPITHIAYWKTYLPPRHLLGVSQKNVQNGKIFFTDLAGAPQDQLVAALSSGNFERTFLVTTMAMYAELPVEVSSCMTQQTRIFPHLDLDHIPESVQVGWYDGLSLGVYAVERRCDTDTMKR
;
A
#
# COMPACT_ATOMS: atom_id res chain seq x y z
N MET A 1 6.41 -50.46 -79.63
CA MET A 1 5.09 -50.03 -80.15
C MET A 1 4.08 -50.26 -79.02
N TYR A 2 3.63 -49.17 -78.41
CA TYR A 2 2.52 -49.02 -77.46
C TYR A 2 2.47 -49.84 -76.14
N ASP A 3 2.75 -49.10 -75.06
CA ASP A 3 2.00 -49.00 -73.80
C ASP A 3 0.64 -49.72 -73.69
N SER A 4 0.40 -50.40 -72.56
CA SER A 4 -0.61 -49.92 -71.59
C SER A 4 -0.59 -50.70 -70.28
N ALA A 5 -0.44 -49.97 -69.18
CA ALA A 5 -0.50 -50.44 -67.80
C ALA A 5 -1.91 -50.92 -67.41
N ARG A 6 -2.00 -52.04 -66.68
CA ARG A 6 -3.24 -52.49 -66.03
C ARG A 6 -3.51 -51.64 -64.78
N ALA A 7 -4.52 -50.78 -64.88
CA ALA A 7 -5.09 -50.06 -63.74
C ALA A 7 -5.90 -51.01 -62.84
N PHE A 8 -5.52 -51.08 -61.57
CA PHE A 8 -6.24 -51.73 -60.48
C PHE A 8 -7.47 -50.90 -60.10
N LYS A 9 -8.68 -51.37 -60.45
CA LYS A 9 -9.95 -50.77 -59.98
C LYS A 9 -10.18 -51.16 -58.51
N ARG A 10 -9.87 -50.25 -57.58
CA ARG A 10 -10.36 -50.33 -56.20
C ARG A 10 -11.69 -49.58 -56.12
N GLY A 11 -12.78 -50.32 -55.91
CA GLY A 11 -14.09 -49.74 -55.66
C GLY A 11 -14.07 -48.87 -54.41
N SER A 12 -14.30 -47.57 -54.58
CA SER A 12 -14.49 -46.63 -53.48
C SER A 12 -15.89 -46.83 -52.89
N GLN A 13 -16.02 -47.70 -51.88
CA GLN A 13 -17.15 -47.63 -50.96
C GLN A 13 -17.03 -46.31 -50.18
N ARG A 14 -17.76 -45.29 -50.64
CA ARG A 14 -17.94 -44.04 -49.92
C ARG A 14 -18.86 -44.34 -48.74
N VAL A 15 -18.27 -44.68 -47.59
CA VAL A 15 -18.98 -44.69 -46.30
C VAL A 15 -19.50 -43.28 -46.09
N ARG A 16 -20.80 -43.09 -46.24
CA ARG A 16 -21.51 -41.87 -45.86
C ARG A 16 -21.49 -41.85 -44.34
N PHE A 17 -20.53 -41.14 -43.75
CA PHE A 17 -20.61 -40.75 -42.35
C PHE A 17 -21.84 -39.87 -42.24
N GLU A 18 -22.87 -40.43 -41.62
CA GLU A 18 -24.04 -39.74 -41.12
C GLU A 18 -23.53 -38.66 -40.16
N THR A 19 -23.51 -37.41 -40.61
CA THR A 19 -23.31 -36.25 -39.75
C THR A 19 -24.58 -36.10 -38.93
N ASP A 20 -24.76 -37.00 -37.96
CA ASP A 20 -25.80 -36.88 -36.96
C ASP A 20 -25.50 -35.62 -36.16
N THR A 21 -26.47 -34.73 -36.26
CA THR A 21 -26.54 -33.41 -35.68
C THR A 21 -26.32 -33.44 -34.17
N LEU A 22 -25.09 -33.19 -33.72
CA LEU A 22 -24.88 -32.38 -32.52
C LEU A 22 -25.10 -30.92 -32.91
N ARG A 23 -26.36 -30.60 -33.25
CA ARG A 23 -26.86 -29.24 -33.19
C ARG A 23 -26.91 -28.90 -31.71
N GLN A 24 -25.79 -28.44 -31.15
CA GLN A 24 -25.80 -27.69 -29.90
C GLN A 24 -26.91 -26.66 -30.06
N SER A 25 -27.99 -26.84 -29.31
CA SER A 25 -29.05 -25.86 -29.22
C SER A 25 -28.40 -24.54 -28.87
N ALA A 26 -28.48 -23.56 -29.77
CA ALA A 26 -28.15 -22.20 -29.42
C ALA A 26 -28.95 -21.86 -28.15
N PRO A 27 -28.33 -21.27 -27.11
CA PRO A 27 -29.04 -20.98 -25.88
C PRO A 27 -30.31 -20.20 -26.21
N SER A 28 -31.46 -20.73 -25.79
CA SER A 28 -32.76 -20.09 -26.03
C SER A 28 -32.75 -18.73 -25.37
N TYR A 29 -32.92 -17.67 -26.17
CA TYR A 29 -33.07 -16.31 -25.67
C TYR A 29 -34.24 -16.27 -24.67
N ASN A 30 -33.95 -15.97 -23.40
CA ASN A 30 -34.96 -15.81 -22.37
C ASN A 30 -34.98 -14.35 -21.89
N PRO A 31 -35.96 -13.54 -22.31
CA PRO A 31 -36.01 -12.12 -22.02
C PRO A 31 -36.07 -11.82 -20.51
N LEU A 32 -36.70 -12.69 -19.71
CA LEU A 32 -36.78 -12.51 -18.25
C LEU A 32 -35.42 -12.59 -17.58
N THR A 33 -34.52 -13.46 -18.06
CA THR A 33 -33.16 -13.60 -17.51
C THR A 33 -32.27 -12.41 -17.87
N GLN A 34 -32.50 -11.79 -19.03
CA GLN A 34 -31.72 -10.63 -19.46
C GLN A 34 -32.11 -9.36 -18.70
N GLU A 35 -33.40 -9.15 -18.46
CA GLU A 35 -33.90 -8.06 -17.62
C GLU A 35 -33.35 -8.18 -16.18
N SER A 36 -33.36 -9.39 -15.59
CA SER A 36 -32.81 -9.59 -14.24
C SER A 36 -31.30 -9.32 -14.14
N GLU A 37 -30.54 -9.70 -15.17
CA GLU A 37 -29.10 -9.42 -15.24
C GLU A 37 -28.82 -7.91 -15.34
N LEU A 38 -29.60 -7.19 -16.17
CA LEU A 38 -29.47 -5.75 -16.33
C LEU A 38 -29.80 -4.99 -15.05
N ILE A 39 -30.87 -5.40 -14.35
CA ILE A 39 -31.25 -4.84 -13.05
C ILE A 39 -30.13 -5.09 -12.02
N SER A 40 -29.56 -6.31 -11.99
CA SER A 40 -28.48 -6.66 -11.08
C SER A 40 -27.23 -5.80 -11.31
N VAL A 41 -26.77 -5.66 -12.56
CA VAL A 41 -25.61 -4.82 -12.91
C VAL A 41 -25.85 -3.35 -12.54
N THR A 42 -27.05 -2.83 -12.83
CA THR A 42 -27.40 -1.45 -12.51
C THR A 42 -27.38 -1.19 -11.00
N ALA A 43 -27.93 -2.11 -10.20
CA ALA A 43 -27.90 -2.03 -8.75
C ALA A 43 -26.46 -2.07 -8.19
N ILE A 44 -25.59 -2.91 -8.75
CA ILE A 44 -24.17 -2.98 -8.37
C ILE A 44 -23.46 -1.66 -8.66
N ILE A 45 -23.68 -1.06 -9.84
CA ILE A 45 -23.10 0.24 -10.20
C ILE A 45 -23.59 1.34 -9.25
N GLN A 46 -24.89 1.38 -8.96
CA GLN A 46 -25.47 2.34 -8.02
C GLN A 46 -24.86 2.20 -6.62
N MET A 47 -24.67 0.97 -6.13
CA MET A 47 -23.99 0.71 -4.86
C MET A 47 -22.55 1.24 -4.87
N ILE A 48 -21.79 0.98 -5.94
CA ILE A 48 -20.41 1.48 -6.08
C ILE A 48 -20.39 3.01 -6.04
N ILE A 49 -21.23 3.68 -6.84
CA ILE A 49 -21.26 5.15 -6.93
C ILE A 49 -21.67 5.76 -5.59
N LEU A 50 -22.71 5.24 -4.95
CA LEU A 50 -23.17 5.75 -3.66
C LEU A 50 -22.11 5.60 -2.58
N SER A 51 -21.52 4.41 -2.45
CA SER A 51 -20.44 4.16 -1.49
C SER A 51 -19.22 5.03 -1.75
N LEU A 52 -18.78 5.19 -3.01
CA LEU A 52 -17.68 6.10 -3.35
C LEU A 52 -18.00 7.55 -2.98
N SER A 53 -19.23 8.00 -3.26
CA SER A 53 -19.66 9.36 -2.95
C SER A 53 -19.62 9.63 -1.45
N MET A 54 -20.11 8.69 -0.64
CA MET A 54 -20.06 8.80 0.83
C MET A 54 -18.62 8.79 1.36
N LEU A 55 -17.76 7.90 0.86
CA LEU A 55 -16.35 7.84 1.25
C LEU A 55 -15.60 9.10 0.83
N SER A 56 -15.96 9.72 -0.30
CA SER A 56 -15.29 10.90 -0.83
C SER A 56 -15.54 12.17 -0.01
N VAL A 57 -16.60 12.20 0.81
CA VAL A 57 -16.90 13.32 1.71
C VAL A 57 -15.90 13.38 2.87
N GLN A 58 -15.25 12.27 3.21
CA GLN A 58 -14.30 12.24 4.32
C GLN A 58 -13.03 13.04 3.96
N PRO A 59 -12.59 13.99 4.81
CA PRO A 59 -11.44 14.84 4.53
C PRO A 59 -10.12 14.06 4.50
N HIS A 60 -10.03 13.00 5.31
CA HIS A 60 -8.91 12.07 5.29
C HIS A 60 -9.26 10.87 4.42
N GLN A 61 -8.51 10.64 3.36
CA GLN A 61 -8.70 9.50 2.46
C GLN A 61 -7.49 8.59 2.55
N GLU A 62 -7.73 7.36 3.02
CA GLU A 62 -6.74 6.31 2.95
C GLU A 62 -7.18 5.25 1.92
N PRO A 63 -6.26 4.68 1.12
CA PRO A 63 -6.61 3.66 0.13
C PRO A 63 -7.41 2.49 0.71
N ARG A 64 -7.16 2.13 1.98
CA ARG A 64 -7.87 1.07 2.69
C ARG A 64 -9.37 1.35 2.86
N PHE A 65 -9.81 2.60 2.81
CA PHE A 65 -11.23 2.92 2.88
C PHE A 65 -12.01 2.39 1.68
N LEU A 66 -11.36 2.12 0.54
CA LEU A 66 -11.99 1.51 -0.63
C LEU A 66 -12.23 -0.01 -0.49
N THR A 67 -11.77 -0.65 0.58
CA THR A 67 -11.94 -2.11 0.79
C THR A 67 -13.39 -2.59 0.68
N PRO A 68 -14.42 -1.89 1.20
CA PRO A 68 -15.82 -2.29 1.03
C PRO A 68 -16.29 -2.34 -0.43
N LEU A 69 -15.60 -1.65 -1.35
CA LEU A 69 -15.92 -1.64 -2.78
C LEU A 69 -15.33 -2.83 -3.54
N VAL A 70 -14.41 -3.59 -2.94
CA VAL A 70 -13.76 -4.73 -3.58
C VAL A 70 -14.78 -5.77 -4.03
N LEU A 71 -15.70 -6.17 -3.15
CA LEU A 71 -16.75 -7.14 -3.48
C LEU A 71 -17.70 -6.62 -4.59
N PRO A 72 -18.28 -5.40 -4.48
CA PRO A 72 -19.03 -4.77 -5.57
C PRO A 72 -18.32 -4.78 -6.93
N ILE A 73 -17.03 -4.45 -6.96
CA ILE A 73 -16.24 -4.40 -8.19
C ILE A 73 -16.05 -5.81 -8.77
N ILE A 74 -15.77 -6.82 -7.92
CA ILE A 74 -15.65 -8.22 -8.36
C ILE A 74 -16.97 -8.70 -8.98
N LEU A 75 -18.10 -8.41 -8.34
CA LEU A 75 -19.43 -8.78 -8.87
C LEU A 75 -19.72 -8.07 -10.20
N LEU A 76 -19.38 -6.79 -10.32
CA LEU A 76 -19.53 -6.05 -11.58
C LEU A 76 -18.71 -6.68 -12.72
N VAL A 77 -17.47 -7.05 -12.44
CA VAL A 77 -16.59 -7.70 -13.43
C VAL A 77 -17.08 -9.10 -13.77
N ALA A 78 -17.53 -9.89 -12.79
CA ALA A 78 -18.04 -11.24 -13.00
C ALA A 78 -19.35 -11.27 -13.82
N SER A 79 -20.24 -10.29 -13.59
CA SER A 79 -21.48 -10.14 -14.36
C SER A 79 -21.24 -9.53 -15.75
N SER A 80 -20.07 -8.93 -16.00
CA SER A 80 -19.70 -8.42 -17.31
C SER A 80 -19.27 -9.56 -18.23
N LYS A 81 -20.08 -9.84 -19.26
CA LYS A 81 -19.76 -10.82 -20.32
C LYS A 81 -18.64 -10.34 -21.26
N ARG A 82 -18.05 -9.17 -21.01
CA ARG A 82 -17.09 -8.50 -21.89
C ARG A 82 -15.72 -8.38 -21.21
N SER A 83 -15.02 -9.51 -21.09
CA SER A 83 -13.58 -9.48 -20.80
C SER A 83 -12.83 -9.18 -22.10
N THR A 84 -12.28 -7.97 -22.19
CA THR A 84 -11.44 -7.58 -23.34
C THR A 84 -9.97 -7.75 -22.97
N ARG A 85 -9.14 -8.15 -23.94
CA ARG A 85 -7.67 -8.19 -23.76
C ARG A 85 -7.13 -6.85 -23.26
N LEU A 86 -7.70 -5.74 -23.74
CA LEU A 86 -7.35 -4.39 -23.28
C LEU A 86 -7.66 -4.20 -21.79
N GLY A 87 -8.86 -4.57 -21.34
CA GLY A 87 -9.24 -4.47 -19.93
C GLY A 87 -8.34 -5.30 -19.01
N ALA A 88 -7.93 -6.50 -19.44
CA ALA A 88 -6.98 -7.32 -18.70
C ALA A 88 -5.60 -6.64 -18.57
N TRP A 89 -5.05 -6.09 -19.66
CA TRP A 89 -3.78 -5.36 -19.61
C TRP A 89 -3.86 -4.10 -18.76
N THR A 90 -4.96 -3.33 -18.87
CA THR A 90 -5.20 -2.16 -18.00
C THR A 90 -5.19 -2.57 -16.52
N TRP A 91 -5.89 -3.65 -16.17
CA TRP A 91 -5.91 -4.15 -14.80
C TRP A 91 -4.53 -4.60 -14.32
N ILE A 92 -3.77 -5.33 -15.13
CA ILE A 92 -2.40 -5.76 -14.79
C ILE A 92 -1.51 -4.54 -14.55
N ILE A 93 -1.48 -3.59 -15.50
CA ILE A 93 -0.64 -2.39 -15.40
C ILE A 93 -1.03 -1.58 -14.16
N PHE A 94 -2.32 -1.38 -13.92
CA PHE A 94 -2.81 -0.68 -12.73
C PHE A 94 -2.31 -1.32 -11.44
N ASN A 95 -2.43 -2.65 -11.30
CA ASN A 95 -1.95 -3.35 -10.10
C ASN A 95 -0.42 -3.31 -9.98
N MET A 96 0.31 -3.41 -11.09
CA MET A 96 1.77 -3.25 -11.08
C MET A 96 2.19 -1.87 -10.57
N VAL A 97 1.50 -0.81 -11.01
CA VAL A 97 1.72 0.55 -10.49
C VAL A 97 1.39 0.63 -9.00
N LEU A 98 0.26 0.08 -8.56
CA LEU A 98 -0.10 0.07 -7.14
C LEU A 98 0.91 -0.70 -6.27
N VAL A 99 1.41 -1.83 -6.75
CA VAL A 99 2.47 -2.60 -6.06
C VAL A 99 3.75 -1.79 -5.97
N LEU A 100 4.14 -1.09 -7.03
CA LEU A 100 5.30 -0.21 -7.01
C LEU A 100 5.12 0.93 -6.00
N VAL A 101 3.99 1.65 -6.08
CA VAL A 101 3.74 2.82 -5.22
C VAL A 101 3.56 2.41 -3.77
N PHE A 102 2.63 1.51 -3.46
CA PHE A 102 2.29 1.16 -2.08
C PHE A 102 3.17 0.05 -1.50
N GLY A 103 3.54 -0.94 -2.30
CA GLY A 103 4.34 -2.07 -1.83
C GLY A 103 5.82 -1.75 -1.70
N PHE A 104 6.37 -0.95 -2.61
CA PHE A 104 7.81 -0.64 -2.62
C PHE A 104 8.12 0.78 -2.17
N LEU A 105 7.58 1.80 -2.84
CA LEU A 105 7.94 3.19 -2.55
C LEU A 105 7.40 3.65 -1.20
N HIS A 106 6.12 3.47 -0.90
CA HIS A 106 5.51 3.97 0.35
C HIS A 106 5.94 3.14 1.58
N GLN A 107 5.95 1.81 1.49
CA GLN A 107 6.27 0.93 2.63
C GLN A 107 7.76 0.62 2.78
N GLY A 108 8.58 0.90 1.76
CA GLY A 108 9.99 0.51 1.71
C GLY A 108 10.85 1.05 2.85
N GLY A 109 10.49 2.19 3.45
CA GLY A 109 11.23 2.79 4.56
C GLY A 109 10.82 2.31 5.95
N VAL A 110 9.53 1.98 6.12
CA VAL A 110 8.94 1.73 7.44
C VAL A 110 9.40 0.39 8.02
N VAL A 111 9.48 -0.66 7.21
CA VAL A 111 9.93 -1.97 7.71
C VAL A 111 11.43 -1.98 8.03
N PRO A 112 12.34 -1.44 7.20
CA PRO A 112 13.74 -1.35 7.57
C PRO A 112 14.00 -0.43 8.77
N SER A 113 13.20 0.61 9.01
CA SER A 113 13.36 1.47 10.20
C SER A 113 13.06 0.70 11.48
N LEU A 114 12.09 -0.22 11.46
CA LEU A 114 11.85 -1.16 12.55
C LEU A 114 13.07 -2.07 12.79
N PHE A 115 13.64 -2.67 11.75
CA PHE A 115 14.81 -3.54 11.93
C PHE A 115 16.02 -2.76 12.46
N TYR A 116 16.22 -1.54 11.98
CA TYR A 116 17.26 -0.65 12.49
C TYR A 116 17.05 -0.36 13.98
N LEU A 117 15.86 0.07 14.37
CA LEU A 117 15.52 0.36 15.77
C LEU A 117 15.65 -0.90 16.65
N HIS A 118 15.16 -2.05 16.18
CA HIS A 118 15.31 -3.32 16.91
C HIS A 118 16.77 -3.62 17.23
N SER A 119 17.65 -3.51 16.22
CA SER A 119 19.08 -3.77 16.37
C SER A 119 19.77 -2.76 17.31
N THR A 120 19.34 -1.50 17.26
CA THR A 120 19.86 -0.40 18.09
C THR A 120 19.40 -0.46 19.55
N LEU A 121 18.21 -1.03 19.79
CA LEU A 121 17.66 -1.18 21.14
C LEU A 121 18.33 -2.30 21.93
N GLY A 122 18.99 -3.27 21.26
CA GLY A 122 19.75 -4.35 21.87
C GLY A 122 18.95 -5.20 22.87
N ASN A 123 19.58 -6.09 23.64
CA ASN A 123 18.89 -6.86 24.69
C ASN A 123 18.36 -5.92 25.80
N VAL A 124 17.12 -5.47 25.63
CA VAL A 124 16.44 -4.42 26.40
C VAL A 124 16.30 -4.76 27.88
N SER A 125 16.58 -5.99 28.33
CA SER A 125 16.48 -6.39 29.74
C SER A 125 17.24 -5.45 30.69
N SER A 126 18.37 -4.87 30.27
CA SER A 126 19.16 -3.91 31.07
C SER A 126 19.34 -2.54 30.42
N GLY A 127 18.63 -2.26 29.32
CA GLY A 127 18.78 -1.00 28.57
C GLY A 127 18.18 0.24 29.25
N PRO A 128 18.45 1.44 28.71
CA PRO A 128 17.88 2.72 29.16
C PRO A 128 16.39 2.87 28.80
N ILE A 129 15.65 3.73 29.52
CA ILE A 129 14.25 4.08 29.17
C ILE A 129 14.26 4.82 27.82
N THR A 130 13.55 4.28 26.83
CA THR A 130 13.62 4.75 25.44
C THR A 130 12.26 5.19 24.92
N HIS A 131 12.23 6.34 24.24
CA HIS A 131 11.05 6.86 23.55
C HIS A 131 11.26 6.83 22.04
N ILE A 132 10.24 6.42 21.29
CA ILE A 132 10.27 6.32 19.83
C ILE A 132 9.02 7.01 19.29
N ALA A 133 9.22 8.10 18.56
CA ALA A 133 8.17 8.87 17.92
C ALA A 133 8.20 8.67 16.40
N TYR A 134 7.04 8.45 15.79
CA TYR A 134 6.87 8.45 14.34
C TYR A 134 6.08 9.70 13.96
N TRP A 135 6.69 10.63 13.23
CA TRP A 135 6.07 11.90 12.82
C TRP A 135 5.98 11.98 11.30
N LYS A 136 4.83 12.43 10.79
CA LYS A 136 4.54 12.50 9.34
C LYS A 136 4.75 11.18 8.57
N THR A 137 4.80 10.07 9.28
CA THR A 137 4.77 8.72 8.74
C THR A 137 3.96 7.85 9.69
N TYR A 138 3.32 6.83 9.16
CA TYR A 138 2.56 5.86 9.93
C TYR A 138 3.42 5.18 11.01
N LEU A 139 2.88 5.08 12.23
CA LEU A 139 3.47 4.25 13.29
C LEU A 139 3.18 2.76 13.00
N PRO A 140 4.19 1.95 12.64
CA PRO A 140 3.98 0.55 12.34
C PRO A 140 3.51 -0.26 13.57
N PRO A 141 2.87 -1.43 13.35
CA PRO A 141 2.47 -2.31 14.44
C PRO A 141 3.66 -2.66 15.35
N ARG A 142 3.57 -2.26 16.63
CA ARG A 142 4.66 -2.35 17.62
C ARG A 142 5.25 -3.76 17.77
N HIS A 143 4.43 -4.79 17.55
CA HIS A 143 4.84 -6.20 17.58
C HIS A 143 5.93 -6.53 16.54
N LEU A 144 5.96 -5.82 15.40
CA LEU A 144 6.96 -6.02 14.35
C LEU A 144 8.34 -5.50 14.72
N LEU A 145 8.44 -4.60 15.71
CA LEU A 145 9.72 -4.17 16.24
C LEU A 145 10.44 -5.29 17.00
N GLY A 146 9.76 -6.39 17.35
CA GLY A 146 10.38 -7.53 18.05
C GLY A 146 10.88 -7.18 19.46
N VAL A 147 10.35 -6.12 20.09
CA VAL A 147 10.68 -5.77 21.47
C VAL A 147 9.82 -6.56 22.46
N SER A 148 10.40 -6.91 23.62
CA SER A 148 9.66 -7.65 24.64
C SER A 148 8.44 -6.88 25.13
N GLN A 149 7.27 -7.54 25.13
CA GLN A 149 6.02 -6.99 25.66
C GLN A 149 6.15 -6.53 27.12
N LYS A 150 6.97 -7.22 27.93
CA LYS A 150 7.25 -6.81 29.32
C LYS A 150 7.91 -5.43 29.39
N ASN A 151 8.79 -5.10 28.45
CA ASN A 151 9.47 -3.80 28.43
C ASN A 151 8.53 -2.68 27.97
N VAL A 152 7.55 -2.97 27.12
CA VAL A 152 6.51 -1.99 26.75
C VAL A 152 5.55 -1.79 27.93
N GLN A 153 5.10 -2.85 28.58
CA GLN A 153 4.17 -2.80 29.72
C GLN A 153 4.79 -2.14 30.96
N ASN A 154 6.07 -2.39 31.22
CA ASN A 154 6.80 -1.80 32.34
C ASN A 154 7.24 -0.35 32.08
N GLY A 155 6.83 0.26 30.96
CA GLY A 155 7.19 1.64 30.63
C GLY A 155 8.69 1.83 30.38
N LYS A 156 9.34 0.85 29.76
CA LYS A 156 10.76 0.95 29.37
C LYS A 156 10.93 1.41 27.92
N ILE A 157 9.97 1.06 27.06
CA ILE A 157 9.89 1.55 25.68
C ILE A 157 8.54 2.22 25.48
N PHE A 158 8.56 3.50 25.12
CA PHE A 158 7.39 4.29 24.81
C PHE A 158 7.30 4.57 23.32
N PHE A 159 6.09 4.48 22.78
CA PHE A 159 5.80 4.82 21.39
C PHE A 159 4.79 5.96 21.35
N THR A 160 5.07 6.98 20.55
CA THR A 160 4.12 8.06 20.26
C THR A 160 3.85 8.11 18.76
N ASP A 161 2.58 8.03 18.41
CA ASP A 161 2.11 8.25 17.05
C ASP A 161 1.87 9.73 16.83
N LEU A 162 2.62 10.33 15.91
CA LEU A 162 2.52 11.73 15.53
C LEU A 162 2.32 11.85 14.01
N ALA A 163 1.80 10.82 13.33
CA ALA A 163 1.63 10.83 11.87
C ALA A 163 0.84 12.06 11.37
N GLY A 164 -0.26 12.40 12.06
CA GLY A 164 -1.09 13.57 11.76
C GLY A 164 -0.81 14.79 12.63
N ALA A 165 0.23 14.77 13.46
CA ALA A 165 0.46 15.82 14.44
C ALA A 165 1.17 17.04 13.83
N PRO A 166 0.78 18.26 14.22
CA PRO A 166 1.54 19.46 13.91
C PRO A 166 2.87 19.51 14.67
N GLN A 167 3.76 20.41 14.26
CA GLN A 167 5.14 20.49 14.77
C GLN A 167 5.21 20.86 16.26
N ASP A 168 4.31 21.70 16.76
CA ASP A 168 4.24 22.06 18.19
C ASP A 168 4.00 20.82 19.07
N GLN A 169 3.15 19.90 18.61
CA GLN A 169 2.93 18.63 19.29
C GLN A 169 4.15 17.70 19.19
N LEU A 170 4.90 17.73 18.10
CA LEU A 170 6.19 17.04 18.00
C LEU A 170 7.16 17.54 19.07
N VAL A 171 7.39 18.85 19.14
CA VAL A 171 8.30 19.45 20.12
C VAL A 171 7.88 19.13 21.55
N ALA A 172 6.57 19.23 21.84
CA ALA A 172 6.02 18.85 23.14
C ALA A 172 6.26 17.37 23.46
N ALA A 173 6.05 16.46 22.50
CA ALA A 173 6.26 15.04 22.69
C ALA A 173 7.74 14.68 22.91
N LEU A 174 8.66 15.29 22.16
CA LEU A 174 10.10 15.03 22.27
C LEU A 174 10.71 15.61 23.56
N SER A 175 10.15 16.70 24.07
CA SER A 175 10.56 17.32 25.33
C SER A 175 9.85 16.72 26.55
N SER A 176 8.82 15.90 26.33
CA SER A 176 8.05 15.28 27.41
C SER A 176 8.78 14.07 27.99
N GLY A 177 8.77 13.95 29.32
CA GLY A 177 9.26 12.77 30.02
C GLY A 177 10.76 12.78 30.30
N ASN A 178 11.18 11.91 31.23
CA ASN A 178 12.58 11.69 31.57
C ASN A 178 13.08 10.44 30.85
N PHE A 179 13.20 10.53 29.52
CA PHE A 179 13.70 9.44 28.69
C PHE A 179 15.22 9.55 28.54
N GLU A 180 15.90 8.42 28.68
CA GLU A 180 17.35 8.38 28.54
C GLU A 180 17.79 8.40 27.08
N ARG A 181 16.95 7.87 26.17
CA ARG A 181 17.11 7.93 24.71
C ARG A 181 15.78 8.24 24.05
N THR A 182 15.80 9.12 23.06
CA THR A 182 14.63 9.44 22.24
C THR A 182 15.00 9.33 20.76
N PHE A 183 14.20 8.59 20.00
CA PHE A 183 14.31 8.45 18.56
C PHE A 183 13.12 9.08 17.86
N LEU A 184 13.40 9.85 16.82
CA LEU A 184 12.40 10.35 15.88
C LEU A 184 12.55 9.60 14.55
N VAL A 185 11.44 9.09 14.04
CA VAL A 185 11.32 8.53 12.70
C VAL A 185 10.41 9.45 11.91
N THR A 186 10.92 10.05 10.84
CA THR A 186 10.18 10.98 9.98
C THR A 186 10.73 10.94 8.56
N THR A 187 9.95 11.42 7.59
CA THR A 187 10.43 11.58 6.21
C THR A 187 11.50 12.66 6.18
N MET A 188 12.52 12.53 5.31
CA MET A 188 13.59 13.55 5.26
C MET A 188 13.04 14.90 4.81
N ALA A 189 12.03 14.89 3.93
CA ALA A 189 11.30 16.07 3.50
C ALA A 189 10.74 16.85 4.70
N MET A 190 10.03 16.17 5.60
CA MET A 190 9.44 16.83 6.76
C MET A 190 10.48 17.21 7.81
N TYR A 191 11.60 16.49 7.91
CA TYR A 191 12.72 16.92 8.75
C TYR A 191 13.35 18.23 8.23
N ALA A 192 13.48 18.39 6.91
CA ALA A 192 14.04 19.61 6.31
C ALA A 192 13.18 20.86 6.54
N GLU A 193 11.87 20.68 6.75
CA GLU A 193 10.93 21.75 7.11
C GLU A 193 10.98 22.15 8.60
N LEU A 194 11.73 21.42 9.44
CA LEU A 194 11.85 21.78 10.85
C LEU A 194 12.70 23.05 11.03
N PRO A 195 12.34 23.93 11.98
CA PRO A 195 13.18 25.04 12.38
C PRO A 195 14.56 24.57 12.83
N VAL A 196 15.56 25.44 12.69
CA VAL A 196 16.96 25.14 12.98
C VAL A 196 17.13 24.75 14.46
N GLU A 197 16.33 25.32 15.33
CA GLU A 197 16.35 25.11 16.77
C GLU A 197 15.87 23.72 17.17
N VAL A 198 14.95 23.15 16.38
CA VAL A 198 14.46 21.77 16.57
C VAL A 198 15.38 20.77 15.87
N SER A 199 15.80 21.06 14.64
CA SER A 199 16.61 20.14 13.83
C SER A 199 18.05 20.01 14.37
N SER A 200 18.64 21.08 14.90
CA SER A 200 19.98 21.05 15.54
C SER A 200 20.05 20.18 16.79
N CYS A 201 18.91 19.92 17.41
CA CYS A 201 18.76 19.01 18.55
C CYS A 201 18.74 17.52 18.16
N MET A 202 18.93 17.21 16.88
CA MET A 202 18.78 15.87 16.34
C MET A 202 19.99 15.48 15.52
N THR A 203 20.50 14.28 15.78
CA THR A 203 21.55 13.67 14.96
C THR A 203 20.97 12.55 14.13
N GLN A 204 21.06 12.67 12.80
CA GLN A 204 20.65 11.61 11.88
C GLN A 204 21.46 10.33 12.14
N GLN A 205 20.76 9.25 12.44
CA GLN A 205 21.35 7.95 12.72
C GLN A 205 21.41 7.08 11.47
N THR A 206 20.32 7.05 10.71
CA THR A 206 20.26 6.34 9.44
C THR A 206 19.27 6.99 8.49
N ARG A 207 19.48 6.72 7.21
CA ARG A 207 18.64 7.13 6.08
C ARG A 207 18.25 5.88 5.32
N ILE A 208 16.96 5.74 5.03
CA ILE A 208 16.39 4.53 4.47
C ILE A 208 15.63 4.90 3.20
N PHE A 209 16.11 4.38 2.08
CA PHE A 209 15.48 4.52 0.77
C PHE A 209 14.99 3.15 0.26
N PRO A 210 13.84 3.07 -0.41
CA PRO A 210 12.90 4.16 -0.70
C PRO A 210 11.80 4.30 0.35
N HIS A 211 11.26 5.51 0.50
CA HIS A 211 10.07 5.83 1.27
C HIS A 211 9.37 7.07 0.70
N LEU A 212 8.23 6.88 0.05
CA LEU A 212 7.40 7.95 -0.51
C LEU A 212 6.31 8.33 0.48
N ASP A 213 6.34 9.59 0.93
CA ASP A 213 5.23 10.23 1.62
C ASP A 213 4.20 10.72 0.60
N LEU A 214 2.98 10.21 0.68
CA LEU A 214 1.89 10.58 -0.23
C LEU A 214 1.12 11.82 0.25
N ASP A 215 1.28 12.20 1.52
CA ASP A 215 0.60 13.35 2.12
C ASP A 215 1.42 14.64 1.91
N HIS A 216 2.74 14.53 1.72
CA HIS A 216 3.69 15.65 1.58
C HIS A 216 4.56 15.52 0.32
N ILE A 217 3.92 15.23 -0.82
CA ILE A 217 4.60 15.13 -2.13
C ILE A 217 5.31 16.44 -2.52
N PRO A 218 4.71 17.64 -2.37
CA PRO A 218 5.39 18.89 -2.72
C PRO A 218 6.71 19.08 -1.98
N GLU A 219 6.72 18.86 -0.67
CA GLU A 219 7.89 18.95 0.22
C GLU A 219 8.94 17.91 -0.20
N SER A 220 8.50 16.68 -0.49
CA SER A 220 9.37 15.60 -0.99
C SER A 220 10.04 15.97 -2.30
N VAL A 221 9.32 16.60 -3.23
CA VAL A 221 9.91 17.06 -4.50
C VAL A 221 10.90 18.21 -4.27
N GLN A 222 10.62 19.12 -3.34
CA GLN A 222 11.47 20.28 -3.04
C GLN A 222 12.86 19.89 -2.52
N VAL A 223 12.94 18.88 -1.64
CA VAL A 223 14.23 18.39 -1.12
C VAL A 223 14.99 17.50 -2.11
N GLY A 224 14.39 17.18 -3.25
CA GLY A 224 14.99 16.37 -4.31
C GLY A 224 14.66 14.88 -4.18
N TRP A 225 14.79 14.15 -5.30
CA TRP A 225 14.26 12.78 -5.43
C TRP A 225 14.83 11.76 -4.43
N TYR A 226 16.09 11.90 -4.01
CA TYR A 226 16.68 10.94 -3.07
C TYR A 226 16.19 11.18 -1.64
N ASP A 227 16.22 12.43 -1.18
CA ASP A 227 15.81 12.83 0.16
C ASP A 227 14.29 12.76 0.30
N GLY A 228 13.55 13.22 -0.71
CA GLY A 228 12.10 13.15 -0.75
C GLY A 228 11.53 11.73 -0.81
N LEU A 229 12.34 10.76 -1.23
CA LEU A 229 12.00 9.34 -1.21
C LEU A 229 12.74 8.60 -0.10
N SER A 230 13.09 9.26 1.00
CA SER A 230 13.80 8.63 2.12
C SER A 230 13.08 8.83 3.44
N LEU A 231 13.17 7.81 4.29
CA LEU A 231 12.80 7.87 5.70
C LEU A 231 14.07 8.02 6.54
N GLY A 232 14.06 8.95 7.48
CA GLY A 232 15.15 9.19 8.41
C GLY A 232 14.85 8.63 9.79
N VAL A 233 15.88 8.15 10.46
CA VAL A 233 15.86 7.89 11.90
C VAL A 233 16.87 8.83 12.56
N TYR A 234 16.41 9.58 13.54
CA TYR A 234 17.18 10.60 14.24
C TYR A 234 17.21 10.29 15.74
N ALA A 235 18.35 10.52 16.38
CA ALA A 235 18.46 10.51 17.83
C ALA A 235 18.34 11.95 18.33
N VAL A 236 17.49 12.18 19.33
CA VAL A 236 17.31 13.50 19.95
C VAL A 236 18.30 13.66 21.09
N GLU A 237 19.01 14.78 21.13
CA GLU A 237 19.96 15.08 22.19
C GLU A 237 19.26 15.39 23.51
N ARG A 238 19.75 14.79 24.60
CA ARG A 238 19.14 14.89 25.93
C ARG A 238 19.15 16.31 26.52
N ARG A 239 19.95 17.22 25.96
CA ARG A 239 20.06 18.61 26.45
C ARG A 239 19.04 19.56 25.83
N CYS A 240 18.25 19.10 24.89
CA CYS A 240 17.26 19.93 24.23
C CYS A 240 15.99 19.97 25.08
N ASP A 241 15.85 21.05 25.83
CA ASP A 241 14.61 21.37 26.53
C ASP A 241 13.60 22.07 25.61
N THR A 242 12.37 22.17 26.09
CA THR A 242 11.28 22.83 25.37
C THR A 242 11.58 24.27 25.00
N ASP A 243 12.43 24.97 25.78
CA ASP A 243 12.78 26.38 25.55
C ASP A 243 13.83 26.52 24.45
N THR A 244 14.75 25.56 24.33
CA THR A 244 15.74 25.46 23.26
C THR A 244 15.06 25.18 21.93
N MET A 245 14.03 24.33 21.91
CA MET A 245 13.29 23.96 20.69
C MET A 245 12.23 24.99 20.24
N LYS A 246 11.94 26.03 21.04
CA LYS A 246 10.93 27.05 20.75
C LYS A 246 11.50 28.44 20.46
N ARG A 247 12.79 28.65 20.73
CA ARG A 247 13.46 29.92 20.48
C ARG A 247 13.66 30.13 18.99
#